data_AF-A0A5B7T0X1-F1
#
_entry.id   AF-A0A5B7T0X1-F1
#
_cell.length_a   1.000
_cell.length_b   1.000
_cell.length_c   1.000
_cell.angle_alpha   90.00
_cell.angle_beta   90.00
_cell.angle_gamma   90.00
#
_symmetry.space_group_name_H-M   'P 1'
#
loop_
_entity.id
_entity.type
_entity.pdbx_description
1 polymer ?
#
loop_
_entity_poly.entity_id
_entity_poly.type
_entity_poly.pdbx_seq_one_letter_code
_entity_poly.pdbx_strand_id
1 'polypeptide(L)' 'MLDYLSKFYGISIDELTQKYTMSQLEDAYNEIEHMTKYQKHLDGKKEFPAEYVIKEFSPL' A
#
# COMPACT_ATOMS: atom_id res chain seq x y z
N MET A 1 -4.34 -12.26 -7.00
CA MET A 1 -5.45 -11.33 -6.70
C MET A 1 -6.31 -11.82 -5.55
N LEU A 2 -7.17 -12.85 -5.73
CA LEU A 2 -8.02 -13.39 -4.65
C LEU A 2 -7.22 -13.88 -3.43
N ASP A 3 -6.11 -14.57 -3.64
CA ASP A 3 -5.19 -14.97 -2.55
C ASP A 3 -4.63 -13.76 -1.78
N TYR A 4 -4.34 -12.66 -2.48
CA TYR A 4 -3.83 -11.43 -1.88
C TYR A 4 -4.91 -10.73 -1.05
N LEU A 5 -6.13 -10.62 -1.58
CA LEU A 5 -7.29 -10.07 -0.86
C LEU A 5 -7.68 -10.94 0.34
N SER A 6 -7.60 -12.26 0.21
CA SER A 6 -7.83 -13.22 1.30
C SER A 6 -6.89 -12.97 2.47
N LYS A 7 -5.59 -12.80 2.19
CA LYS A 7 -4.59 -12.43 3.20
C LYS A 7 -4.79 -11.01 3.74
N PHE A 8 -5.19 -10.07 2.89
CA PHE A 8 -5.39 -8.67 3.25
C PHE A 8 -6.58 -8.46 4.20
N TYR A 9 -7.72 -9.11 3.90
CA TYR A 9 -8.93 -9.03 4.72
C TYR A 9 -8.99 -10.09 5.83
N GLY A 10 -8.06 -11.06 5.83
CA GLY A 10 -8.00 -12.13 6.83
C GLY A 10 -9.17 -13.12 6.76
N ILE A 11 -9.78 -13.25 5.57
CA ILE A 11 -10.95 -14.10 5.32
C ILE A 11 -10.68 -15.06 4.18
N SER A 12 -11.40 -16.17 4.13
CA SER A 12 -11.20 -17.17 3.07
C SER A 12 -11.58 -16.65 1.68
N ILE A 13 -10.99 -17.23 0.63
CA ILE A 13 -11.33 -16.88 -0.76
C ILE A 13 -12.81 -17.16 -1.05
N ASP A 14 -13.35 -18.23 -0.48
CA ASP A 14 -14.76 -18.59 -0.63
C ASP A 14 -15.66 -17.49 -0.08
N GLU A 15 -15.38 -17.02 1.14
CA GLU A 15 -16.11 -15.89 1.75
C GLU A 15 -15.96 -14.59 0.97
N LEU A 16 -14.78 -14.32 0.38
CA LEU A 16 -14.60 -13.16 -0.51
C LEU A 16 -15.51 -13.24 -1.73
N THR A 17 -15.57 -14.40 -2.38
CA THR A 17 -16.39 -14.61 -3.58
C THR A 17 -17.88 -14.70 -3.29
N GLN A 18 -18.27 -15.08 -2.07
CA GLN A 18 -19.67 -15.07 -1.62
C GLN A 18 -20.15 -13.68 -1.24
N LYS A 19 -19.27 -12.86 -0.66
CA LYS A 19 -19.62 -11.54 -0.10
C LYS A 19 -19.45 -10.40 -1.10
N TYR A 20 -18.58 -10.57 -2.10
CA TYR A 20 -18.27 -9.56 -3.09
C TYR A 20 -18.30 -10.14 -4.50
N THR A 21 -18.75 -9.33 -5.45
CA THR A 21 -18.67 -9.70 -6.87
C THR A 21 -17.24 -9.58 -7.39
N MET A 22 -16.90 -10.36 -8.43
CA MET A 22 -15.57 -10.36 -9.04
C MET A 22 -15.09 -8.94 -9.41
N SER A 23 -16.01 -8.09 -9.91
CA SER A 23 -15.71 -6.70 -10.25
C SER A 23 -15.31 -5.86 -9.04
N GLN A 24 -15.99 -6.03 -7.89
CA GLN A 24 -15.64 -5.32 -6.65
C GLN A 24 -14.30 -5.77 -6.09
N LEU A 25 -13.99 -7.05 -6.23
CA LEU A 25 -12.69 -7.58 -5.85
C LEU A 25 -11.61 -6.99 -6.76
N GLU A 26 -11.87 -6.83 -8.06
CA GLU A 26 -10.94 -6.25 -9.03
C GLU A 26 -10.64 -4.78 -8.76
N ASP A 27 -11.68 -3.98 -8.51
CA ASP A 27 -11.53 -2.59 -8.08
C ASP A 27 -10.73 -2.50 -6.77
N ALA A 28 -11.05 -3.30 -5.76
CA ALA A 28 -10.33 -3.30 -4.48
C ALA A 28 -8.86 -3.70 -4.64
N TYR A 29 -8.57 -4.72 -5.46
CA TYR A 29 -7.20 -5.13 -5.75
C TYR A 29 -6.43 -4.03 -6.49
N ASN A 30 -7.05 -3.40 -7.50
CA ASN A 30 -6.45 -2.31 -8.25
C ASN A 30 -6.16 -1.11 -7.36
N GLU A 31 -7.06 -0.74 -6.45
CA GLU A 31 -6.87 0.35 -5.50
C GLU A 31 -5.68 0.07 -4.57
N ILE A 32 -5.62 -1.13 -3.97
CA ILE A 32 -4.52 -1.53 -3.09
C ILE A 32 -3.20 -1.59 -3.87
N GLU A 33 -3.20 -2.12 -5.09
CA GLU A 33 -2.01 -2.16 -5.94
C GLU A 33 -1.54 -0.76 -6.32
N HIS A 34 -2.47 0.14 -6.69
CA HIS A 34 -2.16 1.53 -7.02
C HIS A 34 -1.58 2.27 -5.81
N MET A 35 -2.18 2.14 -4.63
CA MET A 35 -1.66 2.74 -3.40
C MET A 35 -0.27 2.21 -3.08
N THR A 36 -0.06 0.89 -3.18
CA THR A 36 1.24 0.26 -2.91
C THR A 36 2.32 0.69 -3.90
N LYS A 37 1.98 0.74 -5.20
CA LYS A 37 2.89 1.26 -6.25
C LYS A 37 3.17 2.74 -6.06
N TYR A 38 2.16 3.53 -5.72
CA TYR A 38 2.32 4.96 -5.47
C TYR A 38 3.21 5.21 -4.26
N GLN A 39 3.04 4.44 -3.18
CA GLN A 39 3.88 4.51 -2.00
C GLN A 39 5.33 4.11 -2.32
N LYS A 40 5.54 3.05 -3.11
CA LYS A 40 6.87 2.69 -3.66
C LYS A 40 7.47 3.77 -4.55
N HIS A 41 6.65 4.48 -5.33
CA HIS A 41 7.12 5.58 -6.17
C HIS A 41 7.55 6.80 -5.34
N LEU A 42 6.83 7.09 -4.25
CA LEU A 42 7.21 8.11 -3.27
C LEU A 42 8.47 7.71 -2.50
N ASP A 43 8.60 6.44 -2.14
CA ASP A 43 9.77 5.94 -1.41
C ASP A 43 11.00 5.77 -2.31
N GLY A 44 10.81 5.43 -3.60
CA GLY A 44 11.87 5.43 -4.61
C GLY A 44 12.32 6.82 -5.06
N LYS A 45 11.52 7.86 -4.80
CA LYS A 45 11.92 9.28 -4.95
C LYS A 45 12.53 9.87 -3.68
N LYS A 46 12.60 9.11 -2.58
CA LYS A 46 13.47 9.41 -1.44
C LYS A 46 14.90 8.91 -1.71
N GLU A 47 15.49 9.35 -2.81
CA GLU A 47 16.89 9.77 -2.71
C GLU A 47 16.85 11.05 -1.88
N PHE A 48 16.74 10.89 -0.56
CA PHE A 48 17.03 12.00 0.34
C PHE A 48 18.45 12.46 -0.01
N PRO A 49 18.69 13.73 -0.38
CA PRO A 49 20.02 14.26 -0.13
C PRO A 49 20.21 14.11 1.39
N ALA A 50 21.20 13.32 1.78
CA ALA A 50 21.56 13.07 3.18
C ALA A 50 22.09 14.33 3.91
N GLU A 51 21.68 15.52 3.47
CA GLU A 51 22.18 16.83 3.87
C GLU A 51 21.12 17.74 4.49
N TYR A 52 19.90 17.25 4.74
CA TYR A 52 18.88 17.96 5.51
C TYR A 52 18.57 17.27 6.84
N VAL A 53 19.62 16.82 7.55
CA VAL A 53 19.54 16.62 9.01
C VAL A 53 19.78 17.99 9.65
N ILE A 54 18.67 18.63 9.98
CA ILE A 54 18.46 19.78 10.88
C ILE A 54 19.75 20.21 11.62
N LYS A 55 20.38 21.26 11.11
CA LYS A 55 21.43 22.02 11.80
C LYS A 55 20.81 23.17 12.60
N GLU A 56 19.74 22.95 13.35
CA GLU A 56 19.17 23.98 14.27
C GLU A 56 18.57 23.38 15.56
N PHE A 57 19.20 22.35 16.11
CA PHE A 57 19.12 22.11 17.56
C PHE A 57 20.53 22.28 18.14
N SER A 58 21.08 23.49 18.02
CA SER A 58 22.15 23.93 18.91
C SER A 58 21.49 24.35 20.23
N PRO A 59 21.74 23.67 21.36
CA PRO A 59 21.42 24.23 22.66
C PRO A 59 22.52 25.24 22.99
N LEU A 60 22.18 26.53 22.96
CA LEU A 60 22.93 27.57 23.67
C LEU A 60 21.96 28.26 24.63
#